data_AF-A0A846NE65-F1
#
_entry.id   AF-A0A846NE65-F1
#
_cell.length_a   1.000
_cell.length_b   1.000
_cell.length_c   1.000
_cell.angle_alpha   90.00
_cell.angle_beta   90.00
_cell.angle_gamma   90.00
#
_symmetry.space_group_name_H-M   'P 1'
#
loop_
_entity.id
_entity.type
_entity.pdbx_description
1 polymer ?
#
loop_
_entity_poly.entity_id
_entity_poly.type
_entity_poly.pdbx_seq_one_letter_code
_entity_poly.pdbx_strand_id
1 'polypeptide(L)'
;MNPSELTIWEDPYYPDKTIKINLPLTSSIDLDEVCEDLGIPNYIDLQYFPMERAVVTLWAAKHAPELPITYPNEVRKKPFKKPIKIALIGGAAFKIHCPSTNMGGAFERELNDVDFVASRKDYKELKDLFLLMGDIAGTRYFHYITPHDNRFNALNAEWRMLVHTFDGFQEDGTPVIGVMDVLMNQIRMRHNIDVKKDLEHPAENLYTITLENLLLSKCQFIMEISDEDAEELKRQGDEYRLIDYPKNSEGKKILGMESKDMKDVSSLLLDHSIGEEPGSLNLKLIEKKCKKDKKCGQTVRLNLENTYANIERVPKEVDLGTGLTTIKERLERILEGIPEASKKWSPPWWNTDVVTPKIIK
;
A
#
# COMPACT_ATOMS: atom_id res chain seq x y z
N MET A 1 6.76 -22.89 -29.19
CA MET A 1 6.56 -21.54 -29.75
C MET A 1 5.70 -20.81 -28.75
N ASN A 2 6.20 -19.75 -28.12
CA ASN A 2 5.34 -18.92 -27.29
C ASN A 2 4.25 -18.32 -28.19
N PRO A 3 2.98 -18.34 -27.76
CA PRO A 3 1.92 -17.76 -28.56
C PRO A 3 2.23 -16.28 -28.78
N SER A 4 2.11 -15.82 -30.03
CA SER A 4 2.30 -14.40 -30.38
C SER A 4 1.25 -13.50 -29.73
N GLU A 5 0.13 -14.09 -29.30
CA GLU A 5 -1.02 -13.44 -28.68
C GLU A 5 -1.48 -14.28 -27.49
N LEU A 6 -1.61 -13.66 -26.32
CA LEU A 6 -2.06 -14.27 -25.07
C LEU A 6 -3.44 -13.71 -24.68
N THR A 7 -4.40 -14.59 -24.41
CA THR A 7 -5.67 -14.19 -23.80
C THR A 7 -5.48 -13.99 -22.29
N ILE A 8 -5.70 -12.76 -21.83
CA ILE A 8 -5.56 -12.39 -20.41
C ILE A 8 -6.90 -12.31 -19.68
N TRP A 9 -8.02 -12.31 -20.40
CA TRP A 9 -9.33 -12.42 -19.80
C TRP A 9 -10.38 -12.85 -20.83
N GLU A 10 -11.33 -13.67 -20.40
CA GLU A 10 -12.50 -14.11 -21.19
C GLU A 10 -13.79 -13.86 -20.40
N ASP A 11 -14.79 -13.27 -21.05
CA ASP A 11 -16.11 -13.14 -20.43
C ASP A 11 -16.79 -14.52 -20.34
N PRO A 12 -17.25 -14.95 -19.15
CA PRO A 12 -17.84 -16.27 -18.96
C PRO A 12 -19.18 -16.46 -19.69
N TYR A 13 -19.84 -15.38 -20.12
CA TYR A 13 -21.13 -15.41 -20.81
C TYR A 13 -21.05 -14.98 -22.28
N TYR A 14 -20.00 -14.22 -22.64
CA TYR A 14 -19.81 -13.67 -23.98
C TYR A 14 -18.39 -13.97 -24.49
N PRO A 15 -18.12 -15.19 -25.01
CA PRO A 15 -16.77 -15.60 -25.42
C PRO A 15 -16.13 -14.73 -26.52
N ASP A 16 -16.90 -13.90 -27.22
CA ASP A 16 -16.41 -12.89 -28.17
C ASP A 16 -15.78 -11.66 -27.48
N LYS A 17 -16.03 -11.50 -26.18
CA LYS A 17 -15.43 -10.47 -25.33
C LYS A 17 -14.22 -11.05 -24.60
N THR A 18 -13.15 -11.22 -25.35
CA THR A 18 -11.83 -11.56 -24.81
C THR A 18 -10.92 -10.34 -24.80
N ILE A 19 -10.06 -10.25 -23.79
CA ILE A 19 -8.97 -9.29 -23.76
C ILE A 19 -7.68 -10.07 -24.04
N LYS A 20 -6.94 -9.60 -25.02
CA LYS A 20 -5.72 -10.25 -25.49
C LYS A 20 -4.57 -9.25 -25.56
N ILE A 21 -3.36 -9.76 -25.45
CA ILE A 21 -2.13 -8.98 -25.53
C ILE A 21 -1.09 -9.70 -26.37
N ASN A 22 -0.30 -8.95 -27.13
CA ASN A 22 0.77 -9.53 -27.95
C ASN A 22 2.04 -9.71 -27.12
N LEU A 23 2.77 -10.80 -27.40
CA LEU A 23 4.08 -11.09 -26.82
C LEU A 23 5.19 -10.92 -27.88
N PRO A 24 6.41 -10.48 -27.50
CA PRO A 24 6.80 -10.06 -26.15
C PRO A 24 6.17 -8.72 -25.74
N LEU A 25 6.02 -8.51 -24.43
CA LEU A 25 5.56 -7.23 -23.90
C LEU A 25 6.59 -6.12 -24.16
N THR A 26 6.12 -4.90 -24.37
CA THR A 26 6.95 -3.74 -24.69
C THR A 26 7.05 -2.77 -23.51
N SER A 27 8.15 -2.02 -23.45
CA SER A 27 8.35 -0.85 -22.60
C SER A 27 8.84 0.29 -23.49
N SER A 28 8.27 1.49 -23.36
CA SER A 28 8.71 2.71 -24.04
C SER A 28 9.22 3.78 -23.08
N ILE A 29 9.39 3.43 -21.80
CA ILE A 29 9.78 4.32 -20.72
C ILE A 29 11.22 4.05 -20.30
N ASP A 30 11.98 5.13 -20.13
CA ASP A 30 13.27 5.13 -19.43
C ASP A 30 13.02 5.35 -17.94
N LEU A 31 13.37 4.35 -17.12
CA LEU A 31 13.10 4.39 -15.68
C LEU A 31 14.00 5.37 -14.95
N ASP A 32 15.23 5.60 -15.43
CA ASP A 32 16.17 6.53 -14.79
C ASP A 32 15.67 7.96 -14.97
N GLU A 33 15.23 8.32 -16.19
CA GLU A 33 14.61 9.63 -16.47
C GLU A 33 13.32 9.83 -15.64
N VAL A 34 12.51 8.79 -15.52
CA VAL A 34 11.27 8.84 -14.74
C VAL A 34 11.56 9.06 -13.25
N CYS A 35 12.54 8.34 -12.69
CA CYS A 35 12.91 8.49 -11.29
C CYS A 35 13.51 9.87 -11.00
N GLU A 36 14.39 10.36 -11.88
CA GLU A 36 14.96 11.70 -11.79
C GLU A 36 13.86 12.77 -11.81
N ASP A 37 12.91 12.67 -12.75
CA ASP A 37 11.81 13.62 -12.86
C ASP A 37 10.88 13.60 -11.63
N LEU A 38 10.60 12.43 -11.08
CA LEU A 38 9.78 12.30 -9.86
C LEU A 38 10.55 12.64 -8.58
N GLY A 39 11.87 12.75 -8.62
CA GLY A 39 12.73 12.90 -7.44
C GLY A 39 12.75 11.64 -6.56
N ILE A 40 12.50 10.46 -7.14
CA ILE A 40 12.54 9.18 -6.42
C ILE A 40 14.01 8.84 -6.11
N PRO A 41 14.34 8.44 -4.87
CA PRO A 41 15.71 8.10 -4.51
C PRO A 41 16.28 6.96 -5.36
N ASN A 42 17.59 7.01 -5.61
CA ASN A 42 18.29 6.02 -6.45
C ASN A 42 18.54 4.66 -5.76
N TYR A 43 18.26 4.55 -4.46
CA TYR A 43 18.37 3.27 -3.73
C TYR A 43 17.15 2.37 -3.92
N ILE A 44 16.09 2.86 -4.58
CA ILE A 44 14.88 2.10 -4.83
C ILE A 44 15.16 1.02 -5.86
N ASP A 45 14.89 -0.22 -5.46
CA ASP A 45 15.04 -1.35 -6.37
C ASP A 45 13.86 -1.45 -7.34
N LEU A 46 14.11 -1.09 -8.59
CA LEU A 46 13.17 -1.16 -9.70
C LEU A 46 13.27 -2.48 -10.48
N GLN A 47 14.13 -3.42 -10.09
CA GLN A 47 14.12 -4.78 -10.65
C GLN A 47 12.81 -5.50 -10.28
N TYR A 48 12.17 -5.08 -9.20
CA TYR A 48 10.82 -5.50 -8.83
C TYR A 48 9.78 -4.77 -9.69
N PHE A 49 9.11 -5.53 -10.56
CA PHE A 49 8.07 -4.97 -11.43
C PHE A 49 6.96 -4.19 -10.70
N PRO A 50 6.48 -4.59 -9.51
CA PRO A 50 5.51 -3.78 -8.76
C PRO A 50 6.00 -2.34 -8.50
N MET A 51 7.29 -2.17 -8.15
CA MET A 51 7.89 -0.84 -7.95
C MET A 51 8.08 -0.09 -9.27
N GLU A 52 8.52 -0.77 -10.32
CA GLU A 52 8.60 -0.21 -11.67
C GLU A 52 7.24 0.35 -12.11
N ARG A 53 6.18 -0.46 -12.06
CA ARG A 53 4.79 -0.08 -12.37
C ARG A 53 4.34 1.11 -11.53
N ALA A 54 4.67 1.12 -10.24
CA ALA A 54 4.29 2.17 -9.32
C ALA A 54 4.86 3.52 -9.76
N VAL A 55 6.17 3.56 -10.01
CA VAL A 55 6.90 4.76 -10.41
C VAL A 55 6.42 5.28 -11.77
N VAL A 56 6.23 4.40 -12.76
CA VAL A 56 5.69 4.80 -14.08
C VAL A 56 4.26 5.35 -13.99
N THR A 57 3.43 4.78 -13.11
CA THR A 57 2.07 5.28 -12.87
C THR A 57 2.07 6.68 -12.26
N LEU A 58 2.95 6.92 -11.28
CA LEU A 58 3.08 8.25 -10.65
C LEU A 58 3.57 9.29 -11.65
N TRP A 59 4.52 8.94 -12.50
CA TRP A 59 5.01 9.80 -13.58
C TRP A 59 3.91 10.14 -14.58
N ALA A 60 3.16 9.15 -15.06
CA ALA A 60 2.07 9.36 -15.98
C ALA A 60 0.96 10.25 -15.36
N ALA A 61 0.71 10.12 -14.05
CA ALA A 61 -0.24 10.96 -13.34
C ALA A 61 0.25 12.40 -13.16
N LYS A 62 1.56 12.60 -12.87
CA LYS A 62 2.20 13.92 -12.82
C LYS A 62 2.10 14.63 -14.16
N HIS A 63 2.45 13.92 -15.25
CA HIS A 63 2.51 14.45 -16.62
C HIS A 63 1.21 14.32 -17.41
N ALA A 64 0.10 14.01 -16.74
CA ALA A 64 -1.18 13.82 -17.42
C ALA A 64 -1.51 14.98 -18.39
N PRO A 65 -1.35 16.27 -18.03
CA PRO A 65 -1.57 17.40 -18.94
C PRO A 65 -0.73 17.41 -20.23
N GLU A 66 0.47 16.85 -20.18
CA GLU A 66 1.45 16.81 -21.26
C GLU A 66 1.24 15.60 -22.19
N LEU A 67 0.56 14.55 -21.72
CA LEU A 67 0.30 13.33 -22.50
C LEU A 67 -0.43 13.60 -23.84
N PRO A 68 -1.46 14.46 -23.93
CA PRO A 68 -2.10 14.77 -25.21
C PRO A 68 -1.18 15.43 -26.25
N ILE A 69 -0.11 16.09 -25.81
CA ILE A 69 0.88 16.73 -26.68
C ILE A 69 1.93 15.71 -27.11
N THR A 70 2.39 14.88 -26.16
CA THR A 70 3.46 13.89 -26.36
C THR A 70 2.95 12.67 -27.14
N TYR A 71 1.71 12.26 -26.88
CA TYR A 71 1.03 11.09 -27.45
C TYR A 71 -0.30 11.50 -28.11
N PRO A 72 -0.25 12.35 -29.15
CA PRO A 72 -1.43 12.95 -29.75
C PRO A 72 -2.29 11.92 -30.50
N ASN A 73 -1.79 10.71 -30.77
CA ASN A 73 -2.52 9.67 -31.48
C ASN A 73 -3.28 8.72 -30.53
N GLU A 74 -2.72 8.54 -29.34
CA GLU A 74 -3.16 7.63 -28.30
C GLU A 74 -4.20 8.34 -27.41
N VAL A 75 -3.96 9.62 -27.09
CA VAL A 75 -4.75 10.40 -26.12
C VAL A 75 -5.86 11.26 -26.79
N ARG A 76 -6.10 11.06 -28.09
CA ARG A 76 -6.96 11.88 -29.02
C ARG A 76 -8.33 12.38 -28.50
N LYS A 77 -8.90 11.79 -27.44
CA LYS A 77 -10.28 12.03 -27.00
C LYS A 77 -10.45 12.49 -25.55
N LYS A 78 -9.37 12.60 -24.76
CA LYS A 78 -9.47 12.82 -23.32
C LYS A 78 -8.40 13.80 -22.82
N PRO A 79 -8.68 15.12 -22.84
CA PRO A 79 -7.71 16.09 -22.37
C PRO A 79 -7.64 16.03 -20.84
N PHE A 80 -6.51 15.55 -20.32
CA PHE A 80 -6.12 15.81 -18.94
C PHE A 80 -5.75 17.30 -18.82
N LYS A 81 -6.38 18.01 -17.90
CA LYS A 81 -6.19 19.47 -17.76
C LYS A 81 -5.21 19.86 -16.65
N LYS A 82 -4.91 18.92 -15.76
CA LYS A 82 -4.10 19.09 -14.56
C LYS A 82 -3.49 17.74 -14.18
N PRO A 83 -2.38 17.74 -13.41
CA PRO A 83 -1.86 16.51 -12.82
C PRO A 83 -2.94 15.78 -12.02
N ILE A 84 -2.93 14.45 -12.08
CA ILE A 84 -3.84 13.59 -11.34
C ILE A 84 -3.27 13.40 -9.93
N LYS A 85 -4.09 13.68 -8.91
CA LYS A 85 -3.67 13.58 -7.51
C LYS A 85 -3.75 12.13 -7.06
N ILE A 86 -2.60 11.47 -7.03
CA ILE A 86 -2.42 10.08 -6.61
C ILE A 86 -1.16 9.98 -5.74
N ALA A 87 -1.16 9.05 -4.79
CA ALA A 87 -0.05 8.75 -3.93
C ALA A 87 0.00 7.24 -3.62
N LEU A 88 1.21 6.73 -3.40
CA LEU A 88 1.44 5.38 -2.93
C LEU A 88 1.11 5.25 -1.43
N ILE A 89 0.60 4.07 -1.09
CA ILE A 89 0.44 3.61 0.29
C ILE A 89 1.06 2.21 0.42
N GLY A 90 0.99 1.60 1.59
CA GLY A 90 1.44 0.22 1.78
C GLY A 90 2.94 0.07 1.54
N GLY A 91 3.37 -1.15 1.21
CA GLY A 91 4.79 -1.52 1.16
C GLY A 91 5.63 -0.70 0.17
N ALA A 92 5.05 -0.27 -0.96
CA ALA A 92 5.74 0.55 -1.95
C ALA A 92 6.16 1.92 -1.40
N ALA A 93 5.29 2.54 -0.58
CA ALA A 93 5.62 3.79 0.07
C ALA A 93 6.73 3.62 1.14
N PHE A 94 6.75 2.49 1.85
CA PHE A 94 7.87 2.18 2.76
C PHE A 94 9.17 1.96 1.98
N LYS A 95 9.13 1.30 0.81
CA LYS A 95 10.32 1.21 -0.07
C LYS A 95 10.86 2.59 -0.45
N ILE A 96 9.99 3.53 -0.83
CA ILE A 96 10.37 4.91 -1.20
C ILE A 96 11.03 5.69 -0.07
N HIS A 97 10.59 5.49 1.17
CA HIS A 97 11.07 6.28 2.31
C HIS A 97 12.19 5.61 3.10
N CYS A 98 12.23 4.28 3.12
CA CYS A 98 13.05 3.50 4.04
C CYS A 98 14.11 2.70 3.25
N PRO A 99 15.36 3.19 3.15
CA PRO A 99 16.47 2.45 2.56
C PRO A 99 16.59 1.02 3.11
N SER A 100 16.29 0.81 4.39
CA SER A 100 16.36 -0.50 5.04
C SER A 100 15.37 -1.55 4.52
N THR A 101 14.41 -1.17 3.67
CA THR A 101 13.44 -2.10 3.03
C THR A 101 13.79 -2.46 1.58
N ASN A 102 14.86 -1.89 1.05
CA ASN A 102 15.36 -2.16 -0.31
C ASN A 102 16.47 -3.22 -0.28
N MET A 103 17.03 -3.55 -1.45
CA MET A 103 18.02 -4.61 -1.61
C MET A 103 19.21 -4.45 -0.64
N GLY A 104 19.51 -5.50 0.12
CA GLY A 104 20.56 -5.52 1.14
C GLY A 104 20.19 -4.86 2.47
N GLY A 105 18.96 -4.39 2.63
CA GLY A 105 18.44 -3.77 3.85
C GLY A 105 17.95 -4.78 4.88
N ALA A 106 17.97 -4.38 6.16
CA ALA A 106 17.58 -5.27 7.27
C ALA A 106 16.10 -5.68 7.30
N PHE A 107 15.25 -4.93 6.59
CA PHE A 107 13.83 -5.17 6.43
C PHE A 107 13.46 -5.41 4.97
N GLU A 108 14.42 -5.84 4.14
CA GLU A 108 14.16 -6.21 2.76
C GLU A 108 13.03 -7.24 2.66
N ARG A 109 12.11 -6.98 1.74
CA ARG A 109 11.08 -7.93 1.32
C ARG A 109 10.58 -7.61 -0.08
N GLU A 110 10.09 -8.62 -0.76
CA GLU A 110 9.35 -8.46 -2.00
C GLU A 110 7.93 -7.92 -1.71
N LEU A 111 7.37 -7.21 -2.68
CA LEU A 111 5.99 -6.76 -2.66
C LEU A 111 5.18 -7.65 -3.59
N ASN A 112 4.01 -8.09 -3.12
CA ASN A 112 3.07 -8.83 -3.98
C ASN A 112 2.27 -7.89 -4.88
N ASP A 113 2.03 -6.68 -4.40
CA ASP A 113 1.17 -5.67 -5.00
C ASP A 113 1.68 -4.25 -4.70
N VAL A 114 1.12 -3.27 -5.41
CA VAL A 114 1.25 -1.86 -5.05
C VAL A 114 -0.13 -1.25 -4.90
N ASP A 115 -0.29 -0.51 -3.81
CA ASP A 115 -1.53 0.14 -3.43
C ASP A 115 -1.44 1.64 -3.65
N PHE A 116 -2.53 2.22 -4.14
CA PHE A 116 -2.63 3.66 -4.34
C PHE A 116 -3.80 4.24 -3.56
N VAL A 117 -3.66 5.52 -3.22
CA VAL A 117 -4.76 6.39 -2.85
C VAL A 117 -4.80 7.58 -3.79
N ALA A 118 -6.00 7.97 -4.21
CA ALA A 118 -6.20 9.06 -5.14
C ALA A 118 -7.32 10.00 -4.71
N SER A 119 -7.30 11.21 -5.28
CA SER A 119 -8.37 12.18 -5.13
C SER A 119 -9.63 11.67 -5.84
N ARG A 120 -10.74 11.58 -5.11
CA ARG A 120 -12.04 11.21 -5.68
C ARG A 120 -12.46 12.12 -6.84
N LYS A 121 -12.04 13.39 -6.82
CA LYS A 121 -12.35 14.37 -7.87
C LYS A 121 -11.69 14.03 -9.20
N ASP A 122 -10.61 13.24 -9.17
CA ASP A 122 -9.83 12.85 -10.34
C ASP A 122 -10.09 11.38 -10.73
N TYR A 123 -11.14 10.76 -10.18
CA TYR A 123 -11.49 9.34 -10.40
C TYR A 123 -11.61 8.99 -11.89
N LYS A 124 -12.29 9.85 -12.66
CA LYS A 124 -12.55 9.58 -14.08
C LYS A 124 -11.24 9.69 -14.87
N GLU A 125 -10.49 10.76 -14.63
CA GLU A 125 -9.19 11.02 -15.23
C GLU A 125 -8.21 9.90 -14.89
N LEU A 126 -8.18 9.43 -13.65
CA LEU A 126 -7.31 8.32 -13.24
C LEU A 126 -7.70 7.00 -13.94
N LYS A 127 -8.99 6.67 -13.99
CA LYS A 127 -9.47 5.50 -14.74
C LYS A 127 -9.06 5.60 -16.21
N ASP A 128 -9.21 6.78 -16.80
CA ASP A 128 -8.87 7.04 -18.19
C ASP A 128 -7.36 6.94 -18.43
N LEU A 129 -6.53 7.40 -17.48
CA LEU A 129 -5.08 7.25 -17.51
C LEU A 129 -4.67 5.78 -17.47
N PHE A 130 -5.20 4.99 -16.52
CA PHE A 130 -4.87 3.56 -16.42
C PHE A 130 -5.09 2.84 -17.74
N LEU A 131 -6.26 3.04 -18.36
CA LEU A 131 -6.59 2.42 -19.65
C LEU A 131 -5.71 2.87 -20.82
N LEU A 132 -4.94 3.95 -20.68
CA LEU A 132 -3.98 4.44 -21.67
C LEU A 132 -2.54 4.00 -21.37
N MET A 133 -2.25 3.47 -20.18
CA MET A 133 -0.87 3.13 -19.76
C MET A 133 -0.16 2.20 -20.75
N GLY A 134 -0.88 1.20 -21.29
CA GLY A 134 -0.32 0.28 -22.28
C GLY A 134 0.08 0.95 -23.60
N ASP A 135 -0.62 2.02 -23.99
CA ASP A 135 -0.37 2.76 -25.23
C ASP A 135 0.77 3.78 -25.05
N ILE A 136 0.86 4.43 -23.88
CA ILE A 136 1.86 5.48 -23.62
C ILE A 136 3.20 4.94 -23.10
N ALA A 137 3.17 3.89 -22.28
CA ALA A 137 4.34 3.36 -21.58
C ALA A 137 4.79 1.98 -22.09
N GLY A 138 3.99 1.35 -22.96
CA GLY A 138 4.23 0.02 -23.49
C GLY A 138 3.35 -1.05 -22.83
N THR A 139 3.18 -2.17 -23.54
CA THR A 139 2.17 -3.19 -23.21
C THR A 139 2.44 -3.90 -21.88
N ARG A 140 3.65 -3.80 -21.31
CA ARG A 140 3.92 -4.30 -19.96
C ARG A 140 3.17 -3.54 -18.87
N TYR A 141 2.77 -2.29 -19.10
CA TYR A 141 1.98 -1.48 -18.18
C TYR A 141 0.48 -1.48 -18.53
N PHE A 142 0.02 -2.51 -19.25
CA PHE A 142 -1.37 -2.59 -19.68
C PHE A 142 -2.33 -2.69 -18.49
N HIS A 143 -3.46 -1.99 -18.60
CA HIS A 143 -4.55 -2.05 -17.65
C HIS A 143 -5.88 -2.25 -18.38
N TYR A 144 -6.80 -2.94 -17.73
CA TYR A 144 -8.13 -3.15 -18.28
C TYR A 144 -9.18 -3.28 -17.18
N ILE A 145 -10.45 -3.17 -17.59
CA ILE A 145 -11.60 -3.22 -16.69
C ILE A 145 -12.58 -4.25 -17.25
N THR A 146 -12.87 -5.27 -16.43
CA THR A 146 -13.86 -6.30 -16.73
C THR A 146 -15.29 -5.78 -16.47
N PRO A 147 -16.34 -6.49 -16.92
CA PRO A 147 -17.72 -6.18 -16.54
C PRO A 147 -17.96 -6.22 -15.03
N HIS A 148 -17.27 -7.13 -14.32
CA HIS A 148 -17.32 -7.19 -12.85
C HIS A 148 -16.74 -5.91 -12.24
N ASP A 149 -15.55 -5.50 -12.68
CA ASP A 149 -14.92 -4.27 -12.22
C ASP A 149 -15.79 -3.05 -12.48
N ASN A 150 -16.42 -2.97 -13.67
CA ASN A 150 -17.33 -1.87 -13.97
C ASN A 150 -18.50 -1.77 -12.98
N ARG A 151 -19.11 -2.91 -12.60
CA ARG A 151 -20.19 -2.93 -11.59
C ARG A 151 -19.65 -2.55 -10.22
N PHE A 152 -18.53 -3.15 -9.82
CA PHE A 152 -17.88 -2.86 -8.55
C PHE A 152 -17.54 -1.37 -8.42
N ASN A 153 -16.88 -0.82 -9.45
CA ASN A 153 -16.47 0.57 -9.55
C ASN A 153 -17.67 1.52 -9.54
N ALA A 154 -18.78 1.19 -10.20
CA ALA A 154 -19.98 2.01 -10.17
C ALA A 154 -20.59 2.09 -8.76
N LEU A 155 -20.56 0.99 -8.00
CA LEU A 155 -21.07 0.94 -6.62
C LEU A 155 -20.12 1.54 -5.59
N ASN A 156 -18.81 1.52 -5.87
CA ASN A 156 -17.78 1.91 -4.91
C ASN A 156 -16.99 3.17 -5.30
N ALA A 157 -17.40 3.89 -6.34
CA ALA A 157 -16.66 5.05 -6.86
C ALA A 157 -16.29 6.10 -5.80
N GLU A 158 -17.09 6.23 -4.74
CA GLU A 158 -16.81 7.12 -3.61
C GLU A 158 -15.60 6.70 -2.76
N TRP A 159 -15.25 5.41 -2.77
CA TRP A 159 -14.31 4.80 -1.82
C TRP A 159 -13.13 4.11 -2.49
N ARG A 160 -13.32 3.47 -3.64
CA ARG A 160 -12.28 2.66 -4.29
C ARG A 160 -12.56 2.35 -5.76
N MET A 161 -11.48 2.07 -6.49
CA MET A 161 -11.49 1.61 -7.87
C MET A 161 -10.68 0.31 -7.98
N LEU A 162 -11.24 -0.67 -8.66
CA LEU A 162 -10.53 -1.86 -9.12
C LEU A 162 -10.19 -1.72 -10.61
N VAL A 163 -8.96 -2.09 -10.94
CA VAL A 163 -8.48 -2.18 -12.32
C VAL A 163 -7.55 -3.39 -12.43
N HIS A 164 -7.74 -4.21 -13.46
CA HIS A 164 -6.83 -5.32 -13.71
C HIS A 164 -5.56 -4.82 -14.38
N THR A 165 -4.43 -5.43 -14.03
CA THR A 165 -3.09 -5.16 -14.59
C THR A 165 -2.20 -6.39 -14.36
N PHE A 166 -0.88 -6.25 -14.43
CA PHE A 166 0.07 -7.33 -14.17
C PHE A 166 0.77 -7.10 -12.83
N ASP A 167 0.88 -8.13 -12.00
CA ASP A 167 1.63 -8.06 -10.72
C ASP A 167 3.09 -8.51 -10.89
N GLY A 168 3.42 -9.12 -12.02
CA GLY A 168 4.76 -9.60 -12.33
C GLY A 168 4.80 -10.37 -13.64
N PHE A 169 5.91 -11.04 -13.87
CA PHE A 169 6.13 -11.88 -15.06
C PHE A 169 6.74 -13.21 -14.64
N GLN A 170 6.32 -14.29 -15.30
CA GLN A 170 6.97 -15.59 -15.21
C GLN A 170 8.33 -15.54 -15.94
N GLU A 171 9.17 -16.56 -15.71
CA GLU A 171 10.50 -16.66 -16.36
C GLU A 171 10.45 -16.62 -17.89
N ASP A 172 9.35 -17.09 -18.49
CA ASP A 172 9.14 -17.09 -19.94
C ASP A 172 8.59 -15.76 -20.50
N GLY A 173 8.43 -14.75 -19.63
CA GLY A 173 7.87 -13.43 -19.96
C GLY A 173 6.34 -13.36 -19.92
N THR A 174 5.64 -14.44 -19.56
CA THR A 174 4.18 -14.44 -19.43
C THR A 174 3.74 -13.55 -18.25
N PRO A 175 2.82 -12.60 -18.45
CA PRO A 175 2.34 -11.75 -17.35
C PRO A 175 1.52 -12.54 -16.32
N VAL A 176 1.75 -12.21 -15.05
CA VAL A 176 0.91 -12.64 -13.94
C VAL A 176 -0.20 -11.61 -13.76
N ILE A 177 -1.45 -12.01 -14.04
CA ILE A 177 -2.60 -11.11 -13.97
C ILE A 177 -2.95 -10.81 -12.52
N GLY A 178 -3.05 -9.52 -12.22
CA GLY A 178 -3.37 -8.95 -10.94
C GLY A 178 -4.58 -8.03 -10.97
N VAL A 179 -5.02 -7.63 -9.79
CA VAL A 179 -6.04 -6.59 -9.60
C VAL A 179 -5.46 -5.52 -8.69
N MET A 180 -5.34 -4.31 -9.21
CA MET A 180 -4.90 -3.16 -8.44
C MET A 180 -6.10 -2.48 -7.77
N ASP A 181 -5.99 -2.26 -6.46
CA ASP A 181 -6.96 -1.52 -5.66
C ASP A 181 -6.46 -0.08 -5.46
N VAL A 182 -7.31 0.88 -5.81
CA VAL A 182 -7.02 2.31 -5.63
C VAL A 182 -8.07 2.89 -4.70
N LEU A 183 -7.65 3.33 -3.52
CA LEU A 183 -8.53 3.94 -2.54
C LEU A 183 -8.80 5.42 -2.88
N MET A 184 -9.97 5.94 -2.50
CA MET A 184 -10.36 7.32 -2.79
C MET A 184 -10.40 8.16 -1.51
N ASN A 185 -9.56 9.21 -1.45
CA ASN A 185 -9.42 10.19 -0.37
C ASN A 185 -8.98 9.69 1.02
N GLN A 186 -9.24 8.43 1.35
CA GLN A 186 -9.03 7.87 2.68
C GLN A 186 -8.67 6.38 2.58
N ILE A 187 -7.88 5.92 3.54
CA ILE A 187 -7.61 4.49 3.74
C ILE A 187 -8.72 3.96 4.64
N ARG A 188 -9.68 3.25 4.04
CA ARG A 188 -10.85 2.67 4.73
C ARG A 188 -10.64 1.18 4.94
N MET A 189 -10.03 0.84 6.08
CA MET A 189 -9.80 -0.55 6.51
C MET A 189 -10.53 -0.79 7.84
N ARG A 190 -9.84 -1.34 8.84
CA ARG A 190 -10.37 -1.51 10.20
C ARG A 190 -10.66 -0.17 10.86
N HIS A 191 -9.90 0.87 10.51
CA HIS A 191 -10.19 2.26 10.84
C HIS A 191 -10.15 3.11 9.55
N ASN A 192 -10.55 4.37 9.68
CA ASN A 192 -10.51 5.32 8.56
C ASN A 192 -9.37 6.32 8.78
N ILE A 193 -8.45 6.41 7.82
CA ILE A 193 -7.36 7.38 7.83
C ILE A 193 -7.58 8.36 6.69
N ASP A 194 -7.84 9.61 7.03
CA ASP A 194 -7.99 10.70 6.06
C ASP A 194 -6.62 11.13 5.54
N VAL A 195 -6.44 11.06 4.22
CA VAL A 195 -5.20 11.39 3.50
C VAL A 195 -5.45 12.45 2.42
N LYS A 196 -6.58 13.18 2.47
CA LYS A 196 -6.90 14.22 1.49
C LYS A 196 -5.85 15.31 1.40
N LYS A 197 -5.26 15.67 2.54
CA LYS A 197 -4.19 16.67 2.62
C LYS A 197 -2.90 16.17 1.95
N ASP A 198 -2.58 14.90 2.11
CA ASP A 198 -1.39 14.29 1.50
C ASP A 198 -1.49 14.33 -0.04
N LEU A 199 -2.72 14.23 -0.56
CA LEU A 199 -3.04 14.35 -1.99
C LEU A 199 -3.06 15.78 -2.52
N GLU A 200 -2.96 16.81 -1.67
CA GLU A 200 -2.94 18.20 -2.15
C GLU A 200 -1.67 18.48 -2.95
N HIS A 201 -0.53 18.01 -2.42
CA HIS A 201 0.82 18.19 -2.95
C HIS A 201 1.63 16.88 -2.85
N PRO A 202 1.29 15.83 -3.63
CA PRO A 202 1.90 14.51 -3.47
C PRO A 202 3.43 14.51 -3.64
N ALA A 203 3.97 15.39 -4.50
CA ALA A 203 5.41 15.52 -4.72
C ALA A 203 6.20 15.88 -3.45
N GLU A 204 5.61 16.62 -2.50
CA GLU A 204 6.27 17.00 -1.24
C GLU A 204 6.60 15.79 -0.35
N ASN A 205 5.92 14.67 -0.57
CA ASN A 205 6.13 13.41 0.15
C ASN A 205 6.56 12.28 -0.80
N LEU A 206 7.31 12.60 -1.86
CA LEU A 206 7.78 11.63 -2.85
C LEU A 206 6.65 10.79 -3.46
N TYR A 207 5.50 11.42 -3.68
CA TYR A 207 4.29 10.78 -4.21
C TYR A 207 3.77 9.63 -3.35
N THR A 208 3.93 9.74 -2.03
CA THR A 208 3.35 8.85 -1.02
C THR A 208 2.48 9.66 -0.06
N ILE A 209 1.75 8.99 0.84
CA ILE A 209 1.15 9.66 2.00
C ILE A 209 2.23 9.97 3.06
N THR A 210 1.96 10.89 3.98
CA THR A 210 2.95 11.28 5.01
C THR A 210 3.37 10.10 5.88
N LEU A 211 4.57 10.19 6.46
CA LEU A 211 5.13 9.14 7.35
C LEU A 211 4.18 8.78 8.50
N GLU A 212 3.47 9.76 9.07
CA GLU A 212 2.48 9.49 10.12
C GLU A 212 1.30 8.68 9.59
N ASN A 213 0.82 9.01 8.38
CA ASN A 213 -0.27 8.27 7.77
C ASN A 213 0.17 6.86 7.34
N LEU A 214 1.42 6.68 6.92
CA LEU A 214 2.01 5.35 6.68
C LEU A 214 2.03 4.53 7.97
N LEU A 215 2.57 5.08 9.07
CA LEU A 215 2.59 4.42 10.38
C LEU A 215 1.17 4.01 10.81
N LEU A 216 0.23 4.95 10.79
CA LEU A 216 -1.15 4.70 11.19
C LEU A 216 -1.83 3.66 10.28
N SER A 217 -1.51 3.65 8.98
CA SER A 217 -2.11 2.72 8.00
C SER A 217 -1.77 1.27 8.25
N LYS A 218 -0.60 0.99 8.85
CA LYS A 218 -0.18 -0.35 9.28
C LYS A 218 -0.74 -0.68 10.65
N CYS A 219 -0.57 0.23 11.61
CA CYS A 219 -0.97 0.01 13.00
C CYS A 219 -2.48 -0.05 13.23
N GLN A 220 -3.32 0.24 12.23
CA GLN A 220 -4.78 0.10 12.32
C GLN A 220 -5.28 -1.35 12.19
N PHE A 221 -4.44 -2.33 11.82
CA PHE A 221 -4.89 -3.72 11.66
C PHE A 221 -5.30 -4.32 13.01
N ILE A 222 -6.53 -4.80 13.10
CA ILE A 222 -7.04 -5.52 14.27
C ILE A 222 -8.25 -6.36 13.89
N MET A 223 -8.40 -7.52 14.52
CA MET A 223 -9.63 -8.33 14.41
C MET A 223 -9.77 -9.32 15.57
N GLU A 224 -10.93 -9.95 15.67
CA GLU A 224 -11.15 -11.11 16.54
C GLU A 224 -10.96 -12.40 15.73
N ILE A 225 -10.31 -13.37 16.35
CA ILE A 225 -10.15 -14.73 15.82
C ILE A 225 -10.67 -15.75 16.83
N SER A 226 -10.97 -16.97 16.37
CA SER A 226 -11.35 -18.05 17.29
C SER A 226 -10.14 -18.56 18.10
N ASP A 227 -10.40 -19.24 19.22
CA ASP A 227 -9.34 -19.95 19.93
C ASP A 227 -8.67 -21.03 19.06
N GLU A 228 -9.40 -21.66 18.15
CA GLU A 228 -8.85 -22.63 17.19
C GLU A 228 -7.84 -21.98 16.24
N ASP A 229 -8.20 -20.82 15.65
CA ASP A 229 -7.29 -20.05 14.80
C ASP A 229 -6.06 -19.57 15.59
N ALA A 230 -6.24 -19.20 16.86
CA ALA A 230 -5.15 -18.77 17.72
C ALA A 230 -4.16 -19.91 18.02
N GLU A 231 -4.65 -21.15 18.20
CA GLU A 231 -3.80 -22.33 18.33
C GLU A 231 -3.08 -22.68 17.02
N GLU A 232 -3.71 -22.48 15.86
CA GLU A 232 -3.03 -22.63 14.57
C GLU A 232 -1.91 -21.61 14.39
N LEU A 233 -2.13 -20.33 14.73
CA LEU A 233 -1.07 -19.32 14.68
C LEU A 233 0.13 -19.69 15.55
N LYS A 234 -0.09 -20.26 16.74
CA LYS A 234 0.98 -20.79 17.59
C LYS A 234 1.74 -21.94 16.92
N ARG A 235 1.05 -22.85 16.24
CA ARG A 235 1.70 -23.94 15.49
C ARG A 235 2.58 -23.40 14.35
N GLN A 236 2.19 -22.27 13.76
CA GLN A 236 2.94 -21.60 12.69
C GLN A 236 4.05 -20.67 13.19
N GLY A 237 4.15 -20.45 14.52
CA GLY A 237 5.12 -19.51 15.11
C GLY A 237 4.75 -18.04 14.94
N ASP A 238 3.47 -17.76 14.71
CA ASP A 238 2.89 -16.43 14.52
C ASP A 238 2.12 -15.93 15.74
N GLU A 239 2.33 -16.54 16.92
CA GLU A 239 1.64 -16.16 18.16
C GLU A 239 2.01 -14.77 18.67
N TYR A 240 3.13 -14.20 18.21
CA TYR A 240 3.52 -12.82 18.47
C TYR A 240 2.49 -11.80 17.95
N ARG A 241 1.56 -12.22 17.09
CA ARG A 241 0.46 -11.38 16.59
C ARG A 241 -0.71 -11.30 17.56
N LEU A 242 -0.80 -12.20 18.53
CA LEU A 242 -1.89 -12.22 19.50
C LEU A 242 -1.70 -11.07 20.50
N ILE A 243 -2.71 -10.19 20.58
CA ILE A 243 -2.70 -9.05 21.49
C ILE A 243 -3.36 -9.45 22.80
N ASP A 244 -2.65 -9.27 23.91
CA ASP A 244 -3.24 -9.39 25.24
C ASP A 244 -4.16 -8.20 25.51
N TYR A 245 -5.46 -8.40 25.32
CA TYR A 245 -6.49 -7.42 25.61
C TYR A 245 -7.48 -7.98 26.64
N PRO A 246 -7.78 -7.24 27.72
CA PRO A 246 -8.56 -7.76 28.85
C PRO A 246 -10.06 -7.91 28.56
N LYS A 247 -10.58 -7.30 27.49
CA LYS A 247 -12.00 -7.39 27.10
C LYS A 247 -12.11 -8.13 25.78
N ASN A 248 -12.07 -9.45 25.83
CA ASN A 248 -12.29 -10.31 24.66
C ASN A 248 -13.67 -10.95 24.76
N SER A 249 -14.31 -11.18 23.60
CA SER A 249 -15.48 -12.04 23.54
C SER A 249 -15.11 -13.46 23.99
N GLU A 250 -16.05 -14.18 24.58
CA GLU A 250 -15.84 -15.57 25.00
C GLU A 250 -15.41 -16.44 23.80
N GLY A 251 -14.36 -17.25 23.97
CA GLY A 251 -13.82 -18.10 22.91
C GLY A 251 -13.11 -17.34 21.76
N LYS A 252 -12.78 -16.05 21.97
CA LYS A 252 -12.12 -15.19 20.98
C LYS A 252 -10.82 -14.59 21.51
N LYS A 253 -9.89 -14.33 20.59
CA LYS A 253 -8.64 -13.60 20.81
C LYS A 253 -8.54 -12.41 19.88
N ILE A 254 -7.75 -11.41 20.27
CA ILE A 254 -7.45 -10.26 19.42
C ILE A 254 -6.17 -10.55 18.63
N LEU A 255 -6.26 -10.35 17.31
CA LEU A 255 -5.15 -10.48 16.38
C LEU A 255 -4.72 -9.10 15.89
N GLY A 256 -3.42 -8.83 15.99
CA GLY A 256 -2.75 -7.63 15.49
C GLY A 256 -2.01 -7.83 14.17
N MET A 257 -1.09 -6.90 13.89
CA MET A 257 -0.33 -6.81 12.64
C MET A 257 0.37 -8.12 12.20
N GLU A 258 0.54 -8.29 10.89
CA GLU A 258 1.39 -9.33 10.31
C GLU A 258 2.88 -8.98 10.45
N SER A 259 3.78 -9.97 10.29
CA SER A 259 5.23 -9.74 10.27
C SER A 259 5.63 -8.64 9.28
N LYS A 260 5.05 -8.63 8.07
CA LYS A 260 5.36 -7.63 7.04
C LYS A 260 5.03 -6.20 7.50
N ASP A 261 3.93 -6.02 8.23
CA ASP A 261 3.51 -4.71 8.72
C ASP A 261 4.37 -4.27 9.91
N MET A 262 4.78 -5.20 10.78
CA MET A 262 5.79 -4.93 11.81
C MET A 262 7.14 -4.54 11.21
N LYS A 263 7.58 -5.21 10.13
CA LYS A 263 8.81 -4.84 9.39
C LYS A 263 8.70 -3.43 8.82
N ASP A 264 7.60 -3.10 8.14
CA ASP A 264 7.35 -1.77 7.58
C ASP A 264 7.38 -0.69 8.68
N VAL A 265 6.71 -0.92 9.82
CA VAL A 265 6.76 0.03 10.96
C VAL A 265 8.17 0.16 11.52
N SER A 266 8.91 -0.94 11.62
CA SER A 266 10.26 -0.96 12.18
C SER A 266 11.27 -0.28 11.28
N SER A 267 11.16 -0.42 9.96
CA SER A 267 12.02 0.27 8.99
C SER A 267 11.81 1.78 9.05
N LEU A 268 10.55 2.22 9.15
CA LEU A 268 10.22 3.63 9.31
C LEU A 268 10.86 4.22 10.57
N LEU A 269 10.84 3.46 11.67
CA LEU A 269 11.45 3.86 12.93
C LEU A 269 12.97 3.72 12.94
N LEU A 270 13.56 2.91 12.06
CA LEU A 270 15.01 2.84 11.89
C LEU A 270 15.51 4.04 11.08
N ASP A 271 14.84 4.33 9.96
CA ASP A 271 15.35 5.24 8.93
C ASP A 271 14.94 6.71 9.17
N HIS A 272 13.92 6.98 9.99
CA HIS A 272 13.45 8.34 10.26
C HIS A 272 13.54 8.74 11.74
N SER A 273 14.08 9.92 11.98
CA SER A 273 14.04 10.57 13.29
C SER A 273 12.63 11.01 13.68
N ILE A 274 12.40 11.20 14.98
CA ILE A 274 11.19 11.84 15.51
C ILE A 274 11.45 13.35 15.60
N GLY A 275 10.61 14.15 14.95
CA GLY A 275 10.75 15.61 14.87
C GLY A 275 9.67 16.28 14.03
N GLU A 276 9.74 17.60 13.90
CA GLU A 276 8.83 18.39 13.04
C GLU A 276 9.46 18.78 11.70
N GLU A 277 10.74 18.45 11.51
CA GLU A 277 11.48 18.73 10.28
C GLU A 277 11.00 17.85 9.12
N PRO A 278 11.13 18.31 7.86
CA PRO A 278 10.85 17.49 6.68
C PRO A 278 11.58 16.14 6.74
N GLY A 279 10.87 15.05 6.42
CA GLY A 279 11.41 13.69 6.46
C GLY A 279 11.51 13.07 7.86
N SER A 280 11.01 13.73 8.91
CA SER A 280 10.89 13.16 10.26
C SER A 280 9.45 12.76 10.60
N LEU A 281 9.29 11.82 11.55
CA LEU A 281 8.00 11.44 12.11
C LEU A 281 7.49 12.49 13.11
N ASN A 282 6.38 13.15 12.77
CA ASN A 282 5.80 14.19 13.61
C ASN A 282 4.88 13.61 14.70
N LEU A 283 5.41 13.51 15.92
CA LEU A 283 4.68 12.98 17.08
C LEU A 283 3.39 13.75 17.40
N LYS A 284 3.39 15.09 17.26
CA LYS A 284 2.19 15.91 17.53
C LYS A 284 1.06 15.59 16.57
N LEU A 285 1.38 15.27 15.31
CA LEU A 285 0.38 14.87 14.31
C LEU A 285 -0.17 13.47 14.62
N ILE A 286 0.68 12.52 14.98
CA ILE A 286 0.27 11.16 15.40
C ILE A 286 -0.66 11.25 16.62
N GLU A 287 -0.25 11.97 17.66
CA GLU A 287 -1.02 12.20 18.88
C GLU A 287 -2.38 12.84 18.56
N LYS A 288 -2.39 13.91 17.75
CA LYS A 288 -3.61 14.61 17.35
C LYS A 288 -4.58 13.68 16.62
N LYS A 289 -4.10 12.84 15.70
CA LYS A 289 -4.92 11.87 14.96
C LYS A 289 -5.49 10.80 15.90
N CYS A 290 -4.66 10.23 16.80
CA CYS A 290 -5.09 9.24 17.79
C CYS A 290 -6.07 9.81 18.83
N LYS A 291 -5.93 11.08 19.22
CA LYS A 291 -6.88 11.76 20.13
C LYS A 291 -8.23 12.01 19.46
N LYS A 292 -8.22 12.35 18.17
CA LYS A 292 -9.43 12.61 17.39
C LYS A 292 -10.26 11.34 17.20
N ASP A 293 -9.62 10.23 16.87
CA ASP A 293 -10.25 8.91 16.80
C ASP A 293 -9.68 7.98 17.86
N LYS A 294 -10.34 7.94 19.02
CA LYS A 294 -9.90 7.17 20.18
C LYS A 294 -9.89 5.65 19.94
N LYS A 295 -10.76 5.15 19.05
CA LYS A 295 -10.85 3.72 18.70
C LYS A 295 -9.68 3.31 17.80
N CYS A 296 -9.35 4.16 16.83
CA CYS A 296 -8.13 4.00 16.04
C CYS A 296 -6.88 4.14 16.93
N GLY A 297 -6.83 5.17 17.79
CA GLY A 297 -5.72 5.39 18.73
C GLY A 297 -5.45 4.20 19.67
N GLN A 298 -6.51 3.55 20.19
CA GLN A 298 -6.38 2.30 20.95
C GLN A 298 -5.73 1.19 20.16
N THR A 299 -6.14 1.03 18.90
CA THR A 299 -5.66 -0.03 18.02
C THR A 299 -4.20 0.20 17.68
N VAL A 300 -3.85 1.44 17.33
CA VAL A 300 -2.48 1.85 17.04
C VAL A 300 -1.59 1.60 18.26
N ARG A 301 -2.04 2.01 19.45
CA ARG A 301 -1.30 1.77 20.69
C ARG A 301 -1.03 0.28 20.93
N LEU A 302 -2.07 -0.57 20.86
CA LEU A 302 -1.92 -2.01 21.09
C LEU A 302 -0.93 -2.65 20.10
N ASN A 303 -1.00 -2.27 18.82
CA ASN A 303 -0.09 -2.80 17.81
C ASN A 303 1.36 -2.31 18.01
N LEU A 304 1.56 -1.07 18.45
CA LEU A 304 2.90 -0.55 18.77
C LEU A 304 3.48 -1.18 20.04
N GLU A 305 2.68 -1.37 21.08
CA GLU A 305 3.07 -2.12 22.30
C GLU A 305 3.45 -3.57 21.94
N ASN A 306 2.65 -4.21 21.08
CA ASN A 306 2.93 -5.56 20.61
C ASN A 306 4.20 -5.62 19.75
N THR A 307 4.44 -4.62 18.90
CA THR A 307 5.67 -4.51 18.11
C THR A 307 6.88 -4.32 19.02
N TYR A 308 6.79 -3.43 20.02
CA TYR A 308 7.85 -3.21 21.00
C TYR A 308 8.23 -4.50 21.75
N ALA A 309 7.23 -5.29 22.16
CA ALA A 309 7.45 -6.55 22.87
C ALA A 309 8.05 -7.66 21.98
N ASN A 310 7.82 -7.61 20.66
CA ASN A 310 8.15 -8.70 19.75
C ASN A 310 9.16 -8.34 18.66
N ILE A 311 9.71 -7.12 18.64
CA ILE A 311 10.59 -6.65 17.56
C ILE A 311 11.81 -7.56 17.34
N GLU A 312 12.34 -8.21 18.36
CA GLU A 312 13.45 -9.16 18.25
C GLU A 312 13.09 -10.43 17.46
N ARG A 313 11.80 -10.73 17.29
CA ARG A 313 11.30 -11.90 16.55
C ARG A 313 11.03 -11.60 15.08
N VAL A 314 11.01 -10.33 14.68
CA VAL A 314 10.53 -9.87 13.37
C VAL A 314 11.65 -9.89 12.30
N PRO A 315 12.88 -9.41 12.57
CA PRO A 315 14.04 -9.69 11.73
C PRO A 315 14.62 -11.05 12.11
N LYS A 316 14.24 -12.10 11.37
CA LYS A 316 14.80 -13.45 11.58
C LYS A 316 16.20 -13.61 10.99
N GLU A 317 16.62 -12.70 10.11
CA GLU A 317 17.70 -12.92 9.14
C GLU A 317 18.85 -11.90 9.23
N VAL A 318 18.68 -10.80 9.97
CA VAL A 318 19.67 -9.71 10.02
C VAL A 318 19.90 -9.24 11.46
N ASP A 319 21.16 -9.19 11.87
CA ASP A 319 21.57 -8.53 13.13
C ASP A 319 21.43 -7.02 12.98
N LEU A 320 20.46 -6.45 13.69
CA LEU A 320 20.19 -5.02 13.69
C LEU A 320 21.23 -4.21 14.47
N GLY A 321 22.08 -4.83 15.29
CA GLY A 321 23.03 -4.13 16.16
C GLY A 321 22.35 -3.00 16.96
N THR A 322 22.88 -1.77 16.86
CA THR A 322 22.32 -0.57 17.51
C THR A 322 20.97 -0.12 16.92
N GLY A 323 20.58 -0.63 15.75
CA GLY A 323 19.30 -0.35 15.11
C GLY A 323 18.11 -0.82 15.94
N LEU A 324 18.24 -1.97 16.64
CA LEU A 324 17.19 -2.46 17.54
C LEU A 324 16.92 -1.49 18.69
N THR A 325 17.98 -0.97 19.32
CA THR A 325 17.88 0.06 20.36
C THR A 325 17.21 1.32 19.82
N THR A 326 17.62 1.76 18.63
CA THR A 326 17.04 2.94 17.96
C THR A 326 15.53 2.80 17.75
N ILE A 327 15.10 1.63 17.26
CA ILE A 327 13.67 1.34 17.04
C ILE A 327 12.91 1.35 18.38
N LYS A 328 13.44 0.68 19.41
CA LYS A 328 12.80 0.61 20.74
C LYS A 328 12.65 1.99 21.39
N GLU A 329 13.70 2.81 21.39
CA GLU A 329 13.66 4.18 21.94
C GLU A 329 12.64 5.06 21.20
N ARG A 330 12.55 4.92 19.86
CA ARG A 330 11.58 5.68 19.07
C ARG A 330 10.14 5.16 19.28
N LEU A 331 9.94 3.85 19.42
CA LEU A 331 8.65 3.26 19.81
C LEU A 331 8.18 3.80 21.17
N GLU A 332 9.06 3.80 22.18
CA GLU A 332 8.75 4.33 23.52
C GLU A 332 8.30 5.79 23.45
N ARG A 333 9.04 6.64 22.75
CA ARG A 333 8.67 8.05 22.57
C ARG A 333 7.31 8.23 21.88
N ILE A 334 6.98 7.37 20.92
CA ILE A 334 5.66 7.40 20.28
C ILE A 334 4.57 6.94 21.26
N LEU A 335 4.80 5.87 22.01
CA LEU A 335 3.87 5.34 23.00
C LEU A 335 3.61 6.31 24.16
N GLU A 336 4.60 7.11 24.57
CA GLU A 336 4.44 8.20 25.54
C GLU A 336 3.51 9.31 25.02
N GLY A 337 3.56 9.59 23.71
CA GLY A 337 2.72 10.61 23.07
C GLY A 337 1.31 10.13 22.73
N ILE A 338 1.11 8.83 22.51
CA ILE A 338 -0.21 8.27 22.20
C ILE A 338 -0.99 8.06 23.51
N PRO A 339 -2.19 8.66 23.66
CA PRO A 339 -2.96 8.55 24.90
C PRO A 339 -3.19 7.11 25.31
N GLU A 340 -2.96 6.80 26.58
CA GLU A 340 -3.53 5.60 27.16
C GLU A 340 -5.05 5.65 27.05
N ALA A 341 -5.64 4.52 26.67
CA ALA A 341 -7.07 4.41 26.55
C ALA A 341 -7.73 4.50 27.92
N SER A 342 -8.26 5.67 28.26
CA SER A 342 -9.02 5.87 29.51
C SER A 342 -10.27 4.99 29.61
N LYS A 343 -10.75 4.47 28.47
CA LYS A 343 -11.87 3.55 28.37
C LYS A 343 -11.44 2.30 27.61
N LYS A 344 -11.57 1.13 28.25
CA LYS A 344 -11.48 -0.17 27.55
C LYS A 344 -12.77 -0.41 26.77
N TRP A 345 -12.69 -0.49 25.44
CA TRP A 345 -13.84 -0.79 24.57
C TRP A 345 -14.11 -2.29 24.53
N SER A 346 -15.38 -2.66 24.31
CA SER A 346 -15.70 -4.04 23.94
C SER A 346 -15.50 -4.20 22.43
N PRO A 347 -14.90 -5.31 21.97
CA PRO A 347 -14.90 -5.68 20.56
C PRO A 347 -16.32 -5.82 19.97
N PRO A 348 -16.48 -5.62 18.65
CA PRO A 348 -15.54 -4.93 17.77
C PRO A 348 -15.66 -3.41 17.97
N TRP A 349 -14.53 -2.73 18.21
CA TRP A 349 -14.50 -1.25 18.15
C TRP A 349 -14.03 -0.71 16.80
N TRP A 350 -13.66 -1.59 15.89
CA TRP A 350 -13.23 -1.33 14.51
C TRP A 350 -14.33 -1.69 13.50
N ASN A 351 -14.06 -1.42 12.22
CA ASN A 351 -14.92 -1.78 11.11
C ASN A 351 -14.79 -3.27 10.72
N THR A 352 -15.90 -3.98 10.72
CA THR A 352 -15.98 -5.40 10.32
C THR A 352 -16.40 -5.60 8.87
N ASP A 353 -16.91 -4.56 8.19
CA ASP A 353 -17.42 -4.61 6.82
C ASP A 353 -16.29 -4.48 5.77
N VAL A 354 -15.06 -4.81 6.16
CA VAL A 354 -13.90 -4.87 5.28
C VAL A 354 -13.50 -6.32 5.07
N VAL A 355 -13.00 -6.62 3.87
CA VAL A 355 -12.53 -7.96 3.52
C VAL A 355 -11.52 -8.41 4.55
N THR A 356 -11.80 -9.56 5.16
CA THR A 356 -10.95 -10.15 6.18
C THR A 356 -9.93 -11.04 5.48
N PRO A 357 -8.62 -10.80 5.63
CA PRO A 357 -7.60 -11.66 5.05
C PRO A 357 -7.77 -13.10 5.56
N LYS A 358 -7.44 -14.08 4.71
CA LYS A 358 -7.29 -15.46 5.20
C LYS A 358 -6.12 -15.49 6.16
N ILE A 359 -6.40 -15.79 7.43
CA ILE A 359 -5.40 -15.77 8.51
C ILE A 359 -4.46 -16.97 8.42
N ILE A 360 -4.96 -18.10 7.88
CA ILE A 360 -4.27 -19.37 7.78
C ILE A 360 -4.09 -19.67 6.28
N LYS A 361 -2.85 -19.92 5.86
CA LYS A 361 -2.51 -20.35 4.50
C LYS A 361 -2.58 -21.87 4.36
#